data_AF-A0A1I3H6L6-F1
#
_entry.id   AF-A0A1I3H6L6-F1
#
_cell.length_a   1.000
_cell.length_b   1.000
_cell.length_c   1.000
_cell.angle_alpha   90.00
_cell.angle_beta   90.00
_cell.angle_gamma   90.00
#
_symmetry.space_group_name_H-M   'P 1'
#
loop_
_entity.id
_entity.type
_entity.pdbx_description
1 polymer ?
#
loop_
_entity_poly.entity_id
_entity_poly.type
_entity_poly.pdbx_seq_one_letter_code
_entity_poly.pdbx_strand_id
1 'polypeptide(L)'
;MAKAKVPKRPTRDEFVLEEIGNQLVEAFQEESVILLSVWGREESVRGQIIAMDSRTGKVHMNTADGLDKIPFMDIMSMNYPRD
;
A
#
# COMPACT_ATOMS: atom_id res chain seq x y z
N MET A 1 19.56 20.63 -1.06
CA MET A 1 18.67 19.94 -0.11
C MET A 1 19.21 18.52 0.08
N ALA A 2 19.58 18.15 1.31
CA ALA A 2 20.14 16.83 1.58
C ALA A 2 19.09 15.77 1.26
N LYS A 3 19.40 14.82 0.36
CA LYS A 3 18.54 13.65 0.14
C LYS A 3 18.41 12.96 1.49
N ALA A 4 17.21 12.98 2.08
CA ALA A 4 16.92 12.21 3.28
C ALA A 4 17.36 10.77 2.99
N LYS A 5 18.21 10.22 3.84
CA LYS A 5 18.67 8.83 3.70
C LYS A 5 17.42 7.97 3.87
N VAL A 6 16.86 7.47 2.76
CA VAL A 6 15.74 6.55 2.81
C VAL A 6 16.24 5.32 3.60
N PRO A 7 15.68 5.05 4.79
CA PRO A 7 16.14 3.96 5.63
C PRO A 7 15.97 2.65 4.86
N LYS A 8 16.90 1.70 5.02
CA LYS A 8 16.86 0.42 4.30
C LYS A 8 15.45 -0.19 4.42
N ARG A 9 14.93 -0.67 3.29
CA ARG A 9 13.62 -1.33 3.25
C ARG A 9 13.57 -2.48 4.27
N PRO A 10 12.53 -2.55 5.11
CA PRO A 10 12.41 -3.63 6.09
C PRO A 10 12.32 -4.98 5.37
N THR A 11 12.99 -5.98 5.91
CA THR A 11 12.73 -7.37 5.57
C THR A 11 11.45 -7.79 6.30
N ARG A 12 10.46 -8.31 5.56
CA ARG A 12 9.24 -8.89 6.12
C ARG A 12 9.28 -10.39 5.89
N ASP A 13 8.85 -11.15 6.88
CA ASP A 13 8.65 -12.59 6.71
C ASP A 13 7.41 -12.87 5.86
N GLU A 14 7.27 -14.15 5.47
CA GLU A 14 6.19 -14.61 4.59
C GLU A 14 4.81 -14.46 5.24
N PHE A 15 4.71 -14.66 6.56
CA PHE A 15 3.45 -14.55 7.30
C PHE A 15 2.93 -13.10 7.29
N VAL A 16 3.80 -12.12 7.57
CA VAL A 16 3.44 -10.70 7.51
C VAL A 16 3.03 -10.30 6.09
N LEU A 17 3.71 -10.81 5.05
CA LEU A 17 3.33 -10.54 3.67
C LEU A 17 1.96 -11.16 3.33
N GLU A 18 1.70 -12.39 3.78
CA GLU A 18 0.42 -13.06 3.60
C GLU A 18 -0.72 -12.30 4.27
N GLU A 19 -0.53 -11.84 5.51
CA GLU A 19 -1.53 -11.03 6.22
C GLU A 19 -1.85 -9.72 5.50
N ILE A 20 -0.81 -8.97 5.07
CA ILE A 20 -1.01 -7.73 4.30
C ILE A 20 -1.73 -8.05 2.98
N GLY A 21 -1.35 -9.14 2.30
CA GLY A 21 -2.00 -9.60 1.08
C GLY A 21 -3.50 -9.87 1.28
N ASN A 22 -3.84 -10.62 2.33
CA ASN A 22 -5.22 -10.94 2.67
C ASN A 22 -6.05 -9.68 2.96
N GLN A 23 -5.51 -8.74 3.73
CA GLN A 23 -6.15 -7.46 4.00
C GLN A 23 -6.43 -6.65 2.72
N LEU A 24 -5.45 -6.59 1.80
CA LEU A 24 -5.61 -5.87 0.53
C LEU A 24 -6.64 -6.53 -0.38
N VAL A 25 -6.71 -7.87 -0.40
CA VAL A 25 -7.72 -8.62 -1.16
C VAL A 25 -9.11 -8.33 -0.62
N GLU A 26 -9.29 -8.36 0.70
CA GLU A 26 -10.55 -8.05 1.36
C GLU A 26 -11.02 -6.63 1.00
N ALA A 27 -10.16 -5.62 1.20
CA ALA A 27 -10.51 -4.24 0.86
C ALA A 27 -10.77 -4.01 -0.64
N PHE A 28 -10.09 -4.75 -1.52
CA PHE A 28 -10.38 -4.70 -2.95
C PHE A 28 -11.76 -5.27 -3.28
N GLN A 29 -12.15 -6.39 -2.67
CA GLN A 29 -13.45 -7.03 -2.87
C GLN A 29 -14.60 -6.19 -2.29
N GLU A 30 -14.36 -5.53 -1.17
CA GLU A 30 -15.34 -4.66 -0.51
C GLU A 30 -15.43 -3.26 -1.10
N GLU A 31 -14.56 -2.93 -2.07
CA GLU A 31 -14.42 -1.57 -2.63
C GLU A 31 -14.18 -0.50 -1.54
N SER A 32 -13.51 -0.91 -0.46
CA SER A 32 -13.31 -0.08 0.72
C SER A 32 -12.29 1.03 0.49
N VAL A 33 -12.56 2.22 1.05
CA VAL A 33 -11.54 3.28 1.15
C VAL A 33 -10.58 2.91 2.28
N ILE A 34 -9.29 2.83 1.97
CA ILE A 34 -8.23 2.43 2.91
C ILE A 34 -7.12 3.49 2.99
N LEU A 35 -6.29 3.34 4.03
CA LEU A 35 -5.07 4.10 4.27
C LEU A 35 -3.87 3.14 4.24
N LEU A 36 -2.95 3.36 3.32
CA LEU A 36 -1.72 2.59 3.19
C LEU A 36 -0.52 3.38 3.74
N SER A 37 0.20 2.79 4.68
CA SER A 37 1.55 3.25 5.01
C SER A 37 2.53 2.63 4.01
N VAL A 38 3.35 3.46 3.36
CA VAL A 38 4.26 3.02 2.29
C VAL A 38 5.70 3.36 2.65
N TRP A 39 6.59 2.38 2.54
CA TRP A 39 8.00 2.58 2.81
C TRP A 39 8.58 3.66 1.91
N GLY A 40 9.38 4.56 2.50
CA GLY A 40 9.98 5.69 1.78
C GLY A 40 9.01 6.84 1.46
N ARG A 41 7.76 6.78 1.95
CA ARG A 41 6.81 7.89 1.89
C ARG A 41 6.46 8.35 3.32
N GLU A 42 6.44 9.66 3.52
CA GLU A 42 6.05 10.24 4.82
C GLU A 42 4.53 10.23 4.99
N GLU A 43 3.80 10.51 3.91
CA GLU A 43 2.34 10.54 3.90
C GLU A 43 1.74 9.18 3.55
N SER A 44 0.64 8.84 4.23
CA SER A 44 -0.16 7.66 3.90
C SER A 44 -0.93 7.87 2.60
N VAL A 45 -1.09 6.81 1.82
CA VAL A 45 -1.92 6.84 0.61
C VAL A 45 -3.36 6.49 0.99
N ARG A 46 -4.28 7.44 0.80
CA ARG A 46 -5.72 7.23 0.98
C ARG A 46 -6.41 6.99 -0.36
N GLY A 47 -7.23 5.94 -0.46
CA GLY A 47 -8.00 5.68 -1.68
C GLY A 47 -8.62 4.30 -1.69
N GLN A 48 -9.13 3.89 -2.85
CA GLN A 48 -9.63 2.53 -3.09
C GLN A 48 -8.67 1.75 -3.97
N ILE A 49 -8.56 0.44 -3.74
CA ILE A 49 -7.81 -0.43 -4.65
C ILE A 49 -8.67 -0.65 -5.90
N ILE A 50 -8.12 -0.42 -7.09
CA ILE A 50 -8.82 -0.67 -8.36
C ILE A 50 -8.23 -1.84 -9.15
N ALA A 51 -7.00 -2.26 -8.83
CA ALA A 51 -6.38 -3.45 -9.39
C ALA A 51 -5.20 -3.90 -8.53
N MET A 52 -4.99 -5.22 -8.47
CA MET A 52 -3.78 -5.85 -7.97
C MET A 52 -3.05 -6.50 -9.16
N ASP A 53 -2.02 -5.85 -9.67
CA ASP A 53 -1.30 -6.30 -10.87
C ASP A 53 -0.23 -7.33 -10.50
N SER A 54 -0.55 -8.61 -10.65
CA SER A 54 0.36 -9.73 -10.39
C SER A 54 1.58 -9.77 -11.30
N ARG A 55 1.53 -9.14 -12.49
CA ARG A 55 2.66 -9.09 -13.42
C ARG A 55 3.72 -8.09 -12.97
N THR A 56 3.30 -6.97 -12.36
CA THR A 56 4.23 -5.93 -11.87
C THR A 56 4.43 -5.92 -10.37
N GLY A 57 3.65 -6.70 -9.61
CA GLY A 57 3.67 -6.73 -8.16
C GLY A 57 3.21 -5.40 -7.54
N LYS A 58 2.31 -4.68 -8.21
CA LYS A 58 1.83 -3.36 -7.79
C LYS A 58 0.35 -3.38 -7.45
N VAL A 59 -0.01 -2.65 -6.40
CA VAL A 59 -1.37 -2.30 -6.03
C VAL A 59 -1.69 -0.94 -6.64
N HIS A 60 -2.74 -0.89 -7.43
CA HIS A 60 -3.22 0.33 -8.06
C HIS A 60 -4.30 0.96 -7.18
N MET A 61 -4.03 2.15 -6.68
CA MET A 61 -4.92 2.93 -5.84
C MET A 61 -5.54 4.05 -6.66
N ASN A 62 -6.86 4.20 -6.58
CA ASN A 62 -7.55 5.41 -6.99
C ASN A 62 -7.63 6.35 -5.80
N THR A 63 -6.87 7.44 -5.87
CA THR A 63 -6.77 8.47 -4.82
C THR A 63 -7.40 9.77 -5.30
N ALA A 64 -7.48 10.78 -4.42
CA ALA A 64 -7.93 12.12 -4.80
C ALA A 64 -7.05 12.76 -5.89
N ASP A 65 -5.77 12.40 -5.94
CA ASP A 65 -4.79 12.90 -6.92
C ASP A 65 -4.70 12.03 -8.19
N GLY A 66 -5.52 10.97 -8.27
CA GLY A 66 -5.60 10.06 -9.41
C GLY A 66 -5.01 8.68 -9.13
N LEU A 67 -4.43 8.07 -10.17
CA LEU A 67 -3.92 6.70 -10.11
C LEU A 67 -2.52 6.64 -9.48
N ASP A 68 -2.41 6.05 -8.30
CA ASP A 68 -1.13 5.75 -7.65
C ASP A 68 -0.81 4.25 -7.75
N LYS A 69 0.42 3.91 -8.10
CA LYS A 69 0.87 2.52 -8.32
C LYS A 69 1.94 2.17 -7.31
N ILE A 70 1.54 1.47 -6.26
CA ILE A 70 2.38 1.17 -5.10
C ILE A 70 2.90 -0.26 -5.22
N PRO A 71 4.22 -0.51 -5.17
CA PRO A 71 4.73 -1.86 -5.06
C PRO A 71 4.18 -2.53 -3.79
N PHE A 72 3.59 -3.73 -3.91
CA PHE A 72 3.07 -4.49 -2.76
C PHE A 72 4.12 -4.59 -1.64
N MET A 73 5.34 -4.84 -2.09
CA MET A 73 6.56 -4.91 -1.31
C MET A 73 6.84 -3.65 -0.45
N ASP A 74 6.40 -2.47 -0.87
CA ASP A 74 6.61 -1.23 -0.13
C ASP A 74 5.46 -0.94 0.85
N ILE A 75 4.33 -1.64 0.76
CA ILE A 75 3.21 -1.50 1.70
C ILE A 75 3.67 -2.01 3.07
N MET A 76 3.54 -1.15 4.08
CA MET A 76 3.95 -1.43 5.44
C MET A 76 2.79 -1.85 6.34
N SER A 77 1.62 -1.24 6.11
CA SER A 77 0.38 -1.57 6.78
C SER A 77 -0.81 -0.99 6.03
N MET A 78 -1.98 -1.59 6.25
CA MET A 78 -3.27 -1.12 5.78
C MET A 78 -4.16 -0.81 6.99
N ASN A 79 -4.94 0.25 6.90
CA ASN A 79 -5.95 0.62 7.89
C ASN A 79 -7.20 1.14 7.19
N TYR A 80 -8.34 1.10 7.89
CA TYR A 80 -9.55 1.81 7.48
C TYR A 80 -9.56 3.23 8.06
N PRO A 81 -9.97 4.26 7.28
CA PRO A 81 -10.22 5.59 7.79
C PRO A 81 -11.26 5.55 8.93
N ARG A 82 -11.08 6.40 9.95
CA ARG A 82 -11.96 6.48 11.13
C ARG A 82 -12.67 7.83 11.24
N ASP A 83 -12.63 8.62 10.17
CA ASP A 83 -13.22 9.95 10.05
C ASP A 83 -14.70 9.93 9.67
#